data_AF-E3ML02-F1
#
_entry.id   AF-E3ML02-F1
#
_cell.length_a   1.000
_cell.length_b   1.000
_cell.length_c   1.000
_cell.angle_alpha   90.00
_cell.angle_beta   90.00
_cell.angle_gamma   90.00
#
_symmetry.space_group_name_H-M   'P 1'
#
loop_
_entity.id
_entity.type
_entity.pdbx_description
1 polymer ?
#
loop_
_entity_poly.entity_id
_entity_poly.type
_entity_poly.pdbx_seq_one_letter_code
_entity_poly.pdbx_strand_id
1 'polypeptide(L)'
;MQTIQREMKIVANNRRIVSFGPETTIKCTTSDIQRHPLLSLQAAADRIRVPISKTETMSNWCGPQLRDDKIQYAAMDAVVLHNINIGSA
;
A
#
# COMPACT_ATOMS: atom_id res chain seq x y z
N MET A 1 3.46 -16.23 6.09
CA MET A 1 2.36 -15.35 6.55
C MET A 1 2.39 -15.11 8.07
N GLN A 2 2.56 -16.14 8.91
CA GLN A 2 2.66 -15.97 10.37
C GLN A 2 3.78 -15.02 10.82
N THR A 3 4.93 -15.02 10.13
CA THR A 3 6.05 -14.09 10.40
C THR A 3 5.63 -12.63 10.19
N ILE A 4 5.03 -12.30 9.04
CA ILE A 4 4.57 -10.93 8.74
C ILE A 4 3.55 -10.46 9.79
N GLN A 5 2.62 -11.33 10.20
CA GLN A 5 1.64 -11.00 11.23
C GLN A 5 2.31 -10.69 12.58
N ARG A 6 3.37 -11.42 12.95
CA ARG A 6 4.15 -11.14 14.16
C ARG A 6 4.86 -9.79 14.06
N GLU A 7 5.58 -9.54 12.97
CA GLU A 7 6.32 -8.29 12.78
C GLU A 7 5.38 -7.08 12.75
N MET A 8 4.24 -7.19 12.07
CA MET A 8 3.24 -6.12 12.02
C MET A 8 2.65 -5.82 13.40
N LYS A 9 2.46 -6.82 14.27
CA LYS A 9 2.05 -6.57 15.66
C LYS A 9 3.09 -5.78 16.46
N ILE A 10 4.39 -6.06 16.25
CA ILE A 10 5.47 -5.31 16.90
C ILE A 10 5.46 -3.85 16.42
N VAL A 11 5.32 -3.64 15.11
CA VAL A 11 5.25 -2.30 14.51
C VAL A 11 4.03 -1.53 15.01
N ALA A 12 2.88 -2.19 15.13
CA ALA A 12 1.62 -1.59 15.59
C ALA A 12 1.68 -1.03 17.02
N ASN A 13 2.62 -1.49 17.86
CA ASN A 13 2.79 -0.95 19.22
C ASN A 13 3.23 0.52 19.24
N ASN A 14 3.98 0.95 18.22
CA ASN A 14 4.58 2.29 18.16
C ASN A 14 4.16 3.08 16.92
N ARG A 15 3.51 2.45 15.94
CA ARG A 15 3.13 3.07 14.67
C ARG A 15 1.70 2.71 14.31
N ARG A 16 0.95 3.71 13.83
CA ARG A 16 -0.35 3.46 13.20
C ARG A 16 -0.14 2.82 11.84
N ILE A 17 -0.65 1.60 11.67
CA ILE A 17 -0.64 0.90 10.38
C ILE A 17 -1.84 1.38 9.57
N VAL A 18 -1.61 1.69 8.29
CA VAL A 18 -2.65 2.14 7.36
C VAL A 18 -2.79 1.15 6.22
N SER A 19 -4.01 1.01 5.72
CA SER A 19 -4.35 0.23 4.53
C SER A 19 -5.18 1.07 3.56
N PHE A 20 -5.17 0.73 2.28
CA PHE A 20 -6.04 1.35 1.29
C PHE A 20 -7.11 0.35 0.88
N GLY A 21 -8.21 0.40 1.60
CA GLY A 21 -9.27 -0.59 1.61
C GLY A 21 -9.24 -1.47 2.87
N PRO A 22 -10.31 -2.24 3.10
CA PRO A 22 -10.41 -3.15 4.25
C PRO A 22 -9.32 -4.23 4.20
N GLU A 23 -8.49 -4.33 5.24
CA GLU A 23 -7.42 -5.32 5.36
C GLU A 23 -7.73 -6.32 6.47
N THR A 24 -7.90 -7.60 6.12
CA THR A 24 -8.27 -8.67 7.08
C THR A 24 -7.23 -9.78 7.20
N THR A 25 -6.23 -9.81 6.32
CA THR A 25 -5.24 -10.88 6.22
C THR A 25 -4.09 -10.69 7.21
N ILE A 26 -3.67 -9.45 7.44
CA ILE A 26 -2.50 -9.12 8.30
C ILE A 26 -2.82 -9.29 9.81
N LYS A 27 -4.09 -9.45 10.20
CA LYS A 27 -4.54 -9.71 11.58
C LYS A 27 -3.96 -8.74 12.62
N CYS A 28 -3.78 -7.47 12.24
CA CYS A 28 -3.45 -6.36 13.12
C CYS A 28 -4.45 -5.22 12.88
N THR A 29 -4.59 -4.31 13.84
CA THR A 29 -5.42 -3.12 13.66
C THR A 29 -4.80 -2.24 12.57
N THR A 30 -5.57 -1.98 11.52
CA THR A 30 -5.22 -1.03 10.47
C THR A 30 -6.25 0.09 10.42
N SER A 31 -5.82 1.29 10.02
CA SER A 31 -6.73 2.37 9.65
C SER A 31 -6.87 2.41 8.13
N ASP A 32 -8.08 2.20 7.64
CA ASP A 32 -8.37 2.35 6.22
C ASP A 32 -8.34 3.83 5.84
N ILE A 33 -7.42 4.19 4.93
CA ILE A 33 -7.27 5.55 4.39
C ILE A 33 -7.99 5.72 3.03
N GLN A 34 -8.70 4.69 2.56
CA GLN A 34 -9.54 4.77 1.37
C GLN A 34 -10.81 5.58 1.68
N ARG A 35 -10.85 6.84 1.24
CA ARG A 35 -11.97 7.76 1.49
C ARG A 35 -13.32 7.31 0.90
N HIS A 36 -13.31 6.42 -0.08
CA HIS A 36 -14.53 5.88 -0.71
C HIS A 36 -14.30 4.45 -1.21
N PRO A 37 -15.17 3.46 -0.93
CA PRO A 37 -14.93 2.03 -1.21
C PRO A 37 -14.62 1.69 -2.69
N LEU A 38 -15.18 2.46 -3.62
CA LEU A 38 -14.95 2.28 -5.07
C LEU A 38 -13.79 3.11 -5.62
N LEU A 39 -13.09 3.88 -4.79
CA LEU A 39 -11.98 4.71 -5.23
C LEU A 39 -10.73 3.85 -5.34
N SER A 40 -10.27 3.57 -6.56
CA SER A 40 -8.98 2.90 -6.78
C SER A 40 -7.80 3.76 -6.31
N LEU A 41 -6.68 3.13 -5.98
CA LEU A 41 -5.45 3.83 -5.62
C LEU A 41 -4.98 4.75 -6.77
N GLN A 42 -5.13 4.31 -8.02
CA GLN A 42 -4.84 5.16 -9.19
C GLN A 42 -5.69 6.42 -9.24
N ALA A 43 -7.01 6.28 -9.09
CA ALA A 43 -7.90 7.44 -9.08
C ALA A 43 -7.61 8.39 -7.89
N ALA A 44 -7.14 7.86 -6.77
CA ALA A 44 -6.67 8.68 -5.65
C ALA A 44 -5.34 9.39 -5.97
N ALA A 45 -4.40 8.70 -6.62
CA ALA A 45 -3.12 9.25 -7.08
C ALA A 45 -3.31 10.39 -8.11
N ASP A 46 -4.24 10.21 -9.04
CA ASP A 46 -4.57 11.21 -10.07
C ASP A 46 -5.03 12.54 -9.45
N ARG A 47 -5.82 12.47 -8.36
CA ARG A 47 -6.30 13.66 -7.63
C ARG A 47 -5.16 14.47 -7.01
N ILE A 48 -4.06 13.80 -6.64
CA ILE A 48 -2.89 14.41 -6.01
C ILE A 48 -1.75 14.63 -7.01
N ARG A 49 -1.99 14.39 -8.31
CA ARG A 49 -1.03 14.53 -9.41
C ARG A 49 0.25 13.73 -9.21
N VAL A 50 0.18 12.60 -8.50
CA VAL A 50 1.28 11.64 -8.37
C VAL A 50 1.08 10.55 -9.41
N PRO A 51 2.04 10.34 -10.34
CA PRO A 51 1.89 9.32 -11.36
C PRO A 51 2.01 7.92 -10.76
N ILE A 52 1.11 7.03 -11.17
CA ILE A 52 1.18 5.60 -10.88
C ILE A 52 0.96 4.81 -12.17
N SER A 53 1.94 3.98 -12.51
CA SER A 53 1.82 3.03 -13.62
C SER A 53 1.12 1.77 -13.14
N LYS A 54 0.26 1.15 -13.96
CA LYS A 54 -0.39 -0.15 -13.68
C LYS A 54 0.36 -1.35 -14.26
N THR A 55 1.54 -1.15 -14.84
CA THR A 55 2.26 -2.18 -15.63
C THR A 55 2.56 -3.47 -14.87
N GLU A 56 2.83 -3.39 -13.56
CA GLU A 56 3.20 -4.55 -12.74
C GLU A 56 2.08 -5.09 -11.85
N THR A 57 0.83 -4.62 -12.04
CA THR A 57 -0.31 -5.01 -11.18
C THR A 57 -0.51 -6.53 -11.11
N MET A 58 -0.35 -7.22 -12.25
CA MET A 58 -0.58 -8.66 -12.39
C MET A 58 0.72 -9.47 -12.55
N SER A 59 1.85 -8.87 -12.21
CA SER A 59 3.15 -9.53 -12.33
C SER A 59 3.37 -10.63 -11.29
N ASN A 60 4.27 -11.57 -11.58
CA ASN A 60 4.70 -12.56 -10.60
C ASN A 60 5.56 -11.89 -9.50
N TRP A 61 4.99 -11.66 -8.32
CA TRP A 61 5.67 -11.08 -7.15
C TRP A 61 6.42 -12.11 -6.28
N CYS A 62 6.26 -13.40 -6.57
CA CYS A 62 6.90 -14.50 -5.84
C CYS A 62 8.22 -14.96 -6.48
N GLY A 63 8.76 -14.18 -7.43
CA GLY A 63 10.06 -14.47 -8.02
C GLY A 63 11.19 -14.35 -6.98
N PRO A 64 12.25 -15.15 -7.08
CA PRO A 64 13.39 -15.10 -6.15
C PRO A 64 14.13 -13.76 -6.21
N GLN A 65 14.05 -13.07 -7.35
CA GLN A 65 14.55 -11.71 -7.54
C GLN A 65 13.47 -10.88 -8.22
N LEU A 66 13.21 -9.69 -7.67
CA LEU A 66 12.35 -8.70 -8.31
C LEU A 66 13.16 -7.93 -9.36
N ARG A 67 12.54 -7.70 -10.51
CA ARG A 67 13.06 -6.78 -11.52
C ARG A 67 12.90 -5.33 -11.04
N ASP A 68 13.71 -4.43 -11.60
CA ASP A 68 13.71 -3.01 -11.20
C ASP A 68 12.36 -2.31 -11.41
N ASP A 69 11.62 -2.67 -12.47
CA ASP A 69 10.27 -2.16 -12.74
C ASP A 69 9.27 -2.50 -11.61
N LYS A 70 9.35 -3.71 -11.05
CA LYS A 70 8.53 -4.13 -9.90
C LYS A 70 8.92 -3.39 -8.63
N ILE A 71 10.21 -3.17 -8.41
CA ILE A 71 10.69 -2.42 -7.25
C ILE A 71 10.19 -0.97 -7.34
N GLN A 72 10.31 -0.34 -8.51
CA GLN A 72 9.80 1.01 -8.76
C GLN A 72 8.28 1.07 -8.60
N TYR A 73 7.56 0.08 -9.10
CA TYR A 73 6.11 -0.02 -8.93
C TYR A 73 5.71 -0.07 -7.45
N ALA A 74 6.33 -0.96 -6.65
CA ALA A 74 6.05 -1.06 -5.23
C ALA A 74 6.39 0.23 -4.47
N ALA A 75 7.45 0.93 -4.89
CA ALA A 75 7.81 2.23 -4.32
C ALA A 75 6.76 3.32 -4.65
N MET A 76 6.23 3.34 -5.88
CA MET A 76 5.15 4.27 -6.26
C MET A 76 3.92 4.08 -5.38
N ASP A 77 3.49 2.84 -5.15
CA ASP A 77 2.36 2.52 -4.26
C ASP A 77 2.60 3.11 -2.86
N ALA A 78 3.78 2.90 -2.28
CA ALA A 78 4.12 3.41 -0.94
C ALA A 78 4.11 4.94 -0.85
N VAL A 79 4.63 5.64 -1.86
CA VAL A 79 4.66 7.11 -1.92
C VAL A 79 3.24 7.67 -2.02
N VAL A 80 2.39 7.09 -2.87
CA VAL A 80 0.99 7.51 -3.01
C VAL A 80 0.25 7.33 -1.68
N LEU A 81 0.40 6.17 -1.03
CA LEU A 81 -0.22 5.90 0.27
C LEU A 81 0.22 6.90 1.35
N HIS A 82 1.50 7.25 1.37
CA HIS A 82 2.01 8.25 2.30
C HIS A 82 1.35 9.62 2.10
N ASN A 83 1.30 10.10 0.85
CA ASN A 83 0.70 11.40 0.51
C ASN A 83 -0.79 11.45 0.86
N ILE A 84 -1.54 10.38 0.56
CA ILE A 84 -2.96 10.26 0.91
C ILE A 84 -3.14 10.32 2.43
N ASN A 85 -2.28 9.62 3.18
CA ASN A 85 -2.37 9.53 4.63
C ASN A 85 -2.06 10.85 5.36
N ILE A 86 -1.05 11.60 4.93
CA ILE A 86 -0.69 12.89 5.57
C ILE A 86 -1.61 14.04 5.14
N GLY A 87 -2.52 13.80 4.21
CA GLY A 87 -3.45 14.82 3.73
C GLY A 87 -2.77 15.90 2.89
N SER A 88 -1.68 15.58 2.19
CA SER A 88 -1.11 16.45 1.13
C SER A 88 -2.02 16.45 -0.13
N ALA A 89 -3.34 16.37 0.09
CA ALA A 89 -4.41 15.97 -0.81
C ALA A 89 -5.78 16.48 -0.35
#